data_AF-A0A9D1Z3N7-F1
#
_entry.id   AF-A0A9D1Z3N7-F1
#
_cell.length_a   1.000
_cell.length_b   1.000
_cell.length_c   1.000
_cell.angle_alpha   90.00
_cell.angle_beta   90.00
_cell.angle_gamma   90.00
#
_symmetry.space_group_name_H-M   'P 1'
#
loop_
_entity.id
_entity.type
_entity.pdbx_description
1 polymer ?
#
loop_
_entity_poly.entity_id
_entity_poly.type
_entity_poly.pdbx_seq_one_letter_code
_entity_poly.pdbx_strand_id
1 'polypeptide(L)'
;MPDMLRLAAIAVTAALAAAVVRKGAAEIGLVLAMAAGAILLSASLDALSSVRDLVDMLGDTAGLSPAVVAPVVKTTGIAILTRLAAELCRDAKESGIAAFVETAGAAVALCAALPLLETVLTMVTGLL
;
A
#
# COMPACT_ATOMS: atom_id res chain seq x y z
N MET A 1 6.65 15.22 11.42
CA MET A 1 6.64 16.42 10.55
C MET A 1 7.87 16.54 9.64
N PRO A 2 9.13 16.34 10.11
CA PRO A 2 10.30 16.42 9.22
C PRO A 2 10.39 15.29 8.17
N ASP A 3 9.71 14.16 8.38
CA ASP A 3 9.79 12.99 7.49
C ASP A 3 9.09 13.22 6.15
N MET A 4 7.92 13.85 6.15
CA MET A 4 7.15 14.12 4.91
C MET A 4 7.89 15.10 4.00
N LEU A 5 8.56 16.11 4.58
CA LEU A 5 9.36 17.06 3.82
C LEU A 5 10.60 16.38 3.21
N ARG A 6 11.28 15.50 3.96
CA ARG A 6 12.39 14.69 3.45
C ARG A 6 11.95 13.74 2.34
N LEU A 7 10.85 13.01 2.55
CA LEU A 7 10.25 12.12 1.55
C LEU A 7 9.91 12.86 0.27
N ALA A 8 9.26 14.04 0.38
CA ALA A 8 8.94 14.88 -0.76
C ALA A 8 10.20 15.36 -1.51
N ALA A 9 11.24 15.77 -0.79
CA ALA A 9 12.50 16.19 -1.40
C ALA A 9 13.20 15.05 -2.15
N ILE A 10 13.24 13.85 -1.57
CA ILE A 10 13.77 12.63 -2.21
C ILE A 10 12.95 12.28 -3.45
N ALA A 11 11.62 12.34 -3.36
CA ALA A 11 10.73 12.04 -4.48
C ALA A 11 10.95 12.99 -5.66
N VAL A 12 10.99 14.31 -5.40
CA VAL A 12 11.18 15.32 -6.44
C VAL A 12 12.56 15.21 -7.09
N THR A 13 13.62 15.02 -6.29
CA THR A 13 14.98 14.87 -6.82
C THR A 13 15.13 13.60 -7.64
N ALA A 14 14.60 12.47 -7.17
CA ALA A 14 14.59 11.23 -7.93
C ALA A 14 13.78 11.33 -9.23
N ALA A 15 12.61 11.97 -9.20
CA ALA A 15 11.79 12.19 -10.39
C ALA A 15 12.50 13.06 -11.43
N LEU A 16 13.17 14.15 -11.00
CA LEU A 16 13.98 14.99 -11.87
C LEU A 16 15.15 14.22 -12.48
N ALA A 17 15.87 13.43 -11.67
CA ALA A 17 16.97 12.59 -12.16
C ALA A 17 16.48 11.56 -13.18
N ALA A 18 15.37 10.87 -12.90
CA ALA A 18 14.77 9.91 -13.82
C ALA A 18 14.36 10.59 -15.14
N ALA A 19 13.77 11.78 -15.08
CA ALA A 19 13.35 12.54 -16.26
C ALA A 19 14.53 12.96 -17.15
N VAL A 20 15.66 13.36 -16.55
CA VAL A 20 16.88 13.71 -17.29
C VAL A 20 17.48 12.47 -17.94
N VAL A 21 17.58 11.35 -17.21
CA VAL A 21 18.12 10.08 -17.73
C VAL A 21 17.25 9.52 -18.86
N ARG A 22 15.91 9.61 -18.77
CA ARG A 22 14.99 9.16 -19.82
C ARG A 22 15.24 9.83 -21.18
N LYS A 23 15.89 11.01 -21.23
CA LYS A 23 16.27 11.67 -22.50
C LYS A 23 17.39 10.95 -23.26
N GLY A 24 18.27 10.23 -22.55
CA GLY A 24 19.41 9.51 -23.14
C GLY A 24 19.26 7.99 -23.11
N ALA A 25 18.64 7.44 -22.07
CA ALA A 25 18.41 6.01 -21.88
C ALA A 25 17.08 5.79 -21.12
N ALA A 26 16.00 5.55 -21.88
CA ALA A 26 14.65 5.38 -21.32
C ALA A 26 14.56 4.21 -20.31
N GLU A 27 15.28 3.12 -20.56
CA GLU A 27 15.33 1.94 -19.68
C GLU A 27 15.94 2.25 -18.32
N ILE A 28 17.07 2.98 -18.30
CA ILE A 28 17.74 3.37 -17.03
C ILE A 28 16.85 4.32 -16.25
N GLY A 29 16.14 5.23 -16.93
CA GLY A 29 15.20 6.13 -16.28
C GLY A 29 13.99 5.41 -15.66
N LEU A 30 13.53 4.30 -16.26
CA LEU A 30 12.50 3.44 -15.67
C LEU A 30 13.01 2.73 -14.42
N VAL A 31 14.20 2.12 -14.48
CA VAL A 31 14.83 1.44 -13.33
C VAL A 31 15.03 2.42 -12.17
N LEU A 32 15.46 3.67 -12.46
CA LEU A 32 15.63 4.70 -11.45
C LEU A 32 14.30 5.09 -10.78
N ALA A 33 13.23 5.23 -11.55
CA ALA A 33 11.90 5.52 -11.02
C ALA A 33 11.38 4.39 -10.12
N MET A 34 11.57 3.12 -10.52
CA MET A 34 11.20 1.97 -9.69
C MET A 34 12.01 1.90 -8.40
N ALA A 35 13.32 2.15 -8.45
CA ALA A 35 14.18 2.19 -7.28
C ALA A 35 13.78 3.30 -6.31
N ALA A 36 13.50 4.50 -6.82
CA ALA A 36 13.01 5.61 -6.01
C ALA A 36 11.64 5.30 -5.38
N GLY A 37 10.73 4.71 -6.15
CA GLY A 37 9.44 4.24 -5.65
C GLY A 37 9.59 3.22 -4.50
N ALA A 38 10.50 2.25 -4.63
CA ALA A 38 10.79 1.27 -3.57
C ALA A 38 11.36 1.91 -2.30
N ILE A 39 12.24 2.91 -2.43
CA ILE A 39 12.81 3.65 -1.29
C ILE A 39 11.72 4.47 -0.58
N LEU A 40 10.90 5.21 -1.33
CA LEU A 40 9.81 5.99 -0.75
C LEU A 40 8.75 5.11 -0.08
N LEU A 41 8.45 3.96 -0.69
CA LEU A 41 7.52 2.99 -0.12
C LEU A 41 8.06 2.38 1.18
N SER A 42 9.31 1.92 1.19
CA SER A 42 9.93 1.35 2.40
C SER A 42 9.98 2.36 3.53
N ALA A 43 10.31 3.63 3.24
CA ALA A 43 10.23 4.70 4.23
C ALA A 43 8.80 5.05 4.68
N SER A 44 7.78 4.75 3.86
CA SER A 44 6.37 4.89 4.24
C SER A 44 5.86 3.70 5.09
N LEU A 45 6.51 2.54 5.04
CA LEU A 45 6.18 1.39 5.89
C LEU A 45 6.47 1.68 7.37
N ASP A 46 7.46 2.52 7.67
CA ASP A 46 7.71 2.99 9.05
C ASP A 46 6.52 3.79 9.60
N ALA A 47 5.82 4.57 8.78
CA ALA A 47 4.58 5.22 9.22
C ALA A 47 3.47 4.19 9.52
N LEU A 48 3.49 3.05 8.84
CA LEU A 48 2.58 1.93 9.05
C LEU A 48 2.89 1.16 10.34
N SER A 49 4.14 1.20 10.84
CA SER A 49 4.50 0.59 12.13
C SER A 49 3.81 1.30 13.29
N SER A 50 3.68 2.63 13.23
CA SER A 50 2.93 3.40 14.24
C SER A 50 1.45 3.03 14.27
N VAL A 51 0.86 2.70 13.10
CA VAL A 51 -0.51 2.19 13.02
C VAL A 51 -0.59 0.79 13.63
N ARG A 52 0.42 -0.06 13.40
CA ARG A 52 0.50 -1.39 14.02
C ARG A 52 0.64 -1.31 15.54
N ASP A 53 1.49 -0.42 16.06
CA ASP A 53 1.68 -0.25 17.50
C ASP A 53 0.39 0.26 18.16
N LEU A 54 -0.32 1.18 17.50
CA LEU A 54 -1.64 1.62 17.95
C LEU A 54 -2.63 0.45 17.95
N VAL A 55 -2.63 -0.36 16.89
CA VAL A 55 -3.45 -1.58 16.78
C VAL A 55 -3.17 -2.58 17.89
N ASP A 56 -1.89 -2.85 18.18
CA ASP A 56 -1.47 -3.78 19.23
C ASP A 56 -1.87 -3.24 20.61
N MET A 57 -1.68 -1.93 20.83
CA MET A 57 -2.16 -1.24 22.04
C MET A 57 -3.68 -1.33 22.17
N LEU A 58 -4.47 -1.14 21.10
CA LEU A 58 -5.92 -1.30 21.14
C LEU A 58 -6.34 -2.76 21.41
N GLY A 59 -5.60 -3.74 20.87
CA GLY A 59 -5.80 -5.15 21.17
C GLY A 59 -5.62 -5.44 22.66
N ASP A 60 -4.52 -4.97 23.25
CA ASP A 60 -4.18 -5.19 24.65
C ASP A 60 -5.07 -4.40 25.63
N THR A 61 -5.41 -3.16 25.29
CA THR A 61 -6.11 -2.25 26.21
C THR A 61 -7.63 -2.28 26.07
N ALA A 62 -8.15 -2.47 24.85
CA ALA A 62 -9.59 -2.46 24.57
C ALA A 62 -10.18 -3.87 24.36
N GLY A 63 -9.35 -4.93 24.42
CA GLY A 63 -9.78 -6.31 24.20
C GLY A 63 -10.26 -6.57 22.77
N LEU A 64 -9.81 -5.76 21.81
CA LEU A 64 -10.19 -5.96 20.41
C LEU A 64 -9.62 -7.28 19.90
N SER A 65 -10.50 -8.17 19.43
CA SER A 65 -10.06 -9.42 18.83
C SER A 65 -9.20 -9.16 17.59
N PRO A 66 -8.10 -9.91 17.41
CA PRO A 66 -7.29 -9.88 16.18
C PRO A 66 -8.13 -10.07 14.90
N ALA A 67 -9.30 -10.71 15.02
CA ALA A 67 -10.27 -10.88 13.93
C ALA A 67 -10.81 -9.57 13.35
N VAL A 68 -10.80 -8.47 14.10
CA VAL A 68 -11.27 -7.15 13.63
C VAL A 68 -10.13 -6.35 13.01
N VAL A 69 -8.94 -6.42 13.59
CA VAL A 69 -7.86 -5.52 13.22
C VAL A 69 -6.98 -6.08 12.10
N ALA A 70 -6.76 -7.39 12.07
CA ALA A 70 -5.97 -8.03 11.00
C ALA A 70 -6.55 -7.78 9.60
N PRO A 71 -7.88 -7.81 9.37
CA PRO A 71 -8.46 -7.47 8.07
C PRO A 71 -8.21 -6.03 7.62
N VAL A 72 -8.22 -5.06 8.54
CA VAL A 72 -7.95 -3.64 8.22
C VAL A 72 -6.50 -3.44 7.78
N VAL A 73 -5.55 -4.05 8.50
CA VAL A 73 -4.13 -4.00 8.14
C VAL A 73 -3.89 -4.69 6.79
N LYS A 74 -4.50 -5.86 6.58
CA LYS A 74 -4.37 -6.64 5.35
C LYS A 74 -4.93 -5.91 4.13
N THR A 75 -6.12 -5.32 4.23
CA THR A 75 -6.73 -4.55 3.14
C THR A 75 -5.94 -3.29 2.81
N THR A 76 -5.41 -2.59 3.82
CA THR A 76 -4.54 -1.42 3.63
C THR A 76 -3.24 -1.81 2.90
N GLY A 77 -2.60 -2.90 3.32
CA GLY A 77 -1.42 -3.44 2.65
C GLY A 77 -1.68 -3.81 1.19
N ILE A 78 -2.80 -4.48 0.91
CA ILE A 78 -3.23 -4.81 -0.45
C ILE A 78 -3.39 -3.53 -1.29
N ALA A 79 -4.11 -2.52 -0.77
CA ALA A 79 -4.35 -1.28 -1.50
C ALA A 79 -3.05 -0.53 -1.87
N ILE A 80 -2.09 -0.49 -0.94
CA ILE A 80 -0.78 0.13 -1.17
C ILE A 80 -0.01 -0.63 -2.26
N LEU A 81 0.09 -1.97 -2.14
CA LEU A 81 0.79 -2.80 -3.12
C LEU A 81 0.16 -2.73 -4.51
N THR A 82 -1.17 -2.78 -4.59
CA THR A 82 -1.91 -2.67 -5.84
C THR A 82 -1.65 -1.34 -6.53
N ARG A 83 -1.74 -0.22 -5.81
CA ARG A 83 -1.46 1.11 -6.38
C ARG A 83 -0.03 1.21 -6.89
N LEU A 84 0.94 0.73 -6.11
CA LEU A 84 2.34 0.74 -6.49
C LEU A 84 2.57 -0.07 -7.77
N ALA A 85 2.13 -1.33 -7.79
CA ALA A 85 2.33 -2.21 -8.93
C ALA A 85 1.64 -1.66 -10.20
N ALA A 86 0.43 -1.09 -10.06
CA ALA A 86 -0.26 -0.46 -11.18
C ALA A 86 0.48 0.77 -11.71
N GLU A 87 1.01 1.62 -10.83
CA GLU A 87 1.75 2.81 -11.24
C GLU A 87 3.08 2.46 -11.90
N LEU A 88 3.78 1.43 -11.40
CA LEU A 88 4.97 0.89 -12.06
C LEU A 88 4.66 0.37 -13.48
N CYS A 89 3.53 -0.32 -13.66
CA CYS A 89 3.09 -0.74 -14.98
C CYS A 89 2.77 0.46 -15.89
N ARG A 90 2.12 1.52 -15.38
CA ARG A 90 1.88 2.76 -16.15
C ARG A 90 3.18 3.45 -16.53
N ASP A 91 4.15 3.50 -15.63
CA ASP A 91 5.47 4.08 -15.88
C ASP A 91 6.25 3.32 -16.96
N ALA A 92 6.03 2.00 -17.05
CA ALA A 92 6.54 1.15 -18.12
C ALA A 92 5.75 1.28 -19.45
N LYS A 93 4.74 2.18 -19.51
CA LYS A 93 3.77 2.35 -20.61
C LYS A 93 2.82 1.17 -20.81
N GLU A 94 2.68 0.30 -19.82
CA GLU A 94 1.82 -0.88 -19.81
C GLU A 94 0.50 -0.63 -19.04
N SER A 95 -0.28 0.35 -19.48
CA SER A 95 -1.55 0.73 -18.82
C SER A 95 -2.59 -0.40 -18.78
N GLY A 96 -2.55 -1.33 -19.74
CA GLY A 96 -3.40 -2.52 -19.74
C GLY A 96 -3.10 -3.44 -18.56
N ILE A 97 -1.81 -3.72 -18.32
CA ILE A 97 -1.35 -4.53 -17.18
C ILE A 97 -1.70 -3.81 -15.86
N ALA A 98 -1.53 -2.48 -15.81
CA ALA A 98 -1.91 -1.68 -14.64
C ALA A 98 -3.40 -1.87 -14.26
N ALA A 99 -4.30 -1.85 -15.24
CA ALA A 99 -5.73 -2.06 -15.01
C ALA A 99 -6.04 -3.48 -14.48
N PHE A 100 -5.35 -4.50 -14.98
CA PHE A 100 -5.48 -5.86 -14.45
C PHE A 100 -5.00 -5.96 -13.00
N VAL A 101 -3.88 -5.30 -12.66
CA VAL A 101 -3.36 -5.24 -11.30
C VAL A 101 -4.36 -4.56 -10.36
N GLU A 102 -4.94 -3.43 -10.75
CA GLU A 102 -5.97 -2.73 -9.97
C GLU A 102 -7.20 -3.63 -9.73
N THR A 103 -7.66 -4.32 -10.77
CA THR A 103 -8.81 -5.23 -10.70
C THR A 103 -8.53 -6.41 -9.77
N ALA A 104 -7.36 -7.04 -9.90
CA ALA A 104 -6.95 -8.14 -9.02
C ALA A 104 -6.82 -7.69 -7.56
N GLY A 105 -6.24 -6.51 -7.34
CA GLY A 105 -6.11 -5.90 -6.02
C GLY A 105 -7.46 -5.65 -5.34
N ALA A 106 -8.43 -5.12 -6.08
CA ALA A 106 -9.79 -4.92 -5.58
C ALA A 106 -10.45 -6.25 -5.16
N ALA A 107 -10.30 -7.31 -5.98
CA ALA A 107 -10.82 -8.63 -5.66
C ALA A 107 -10.17 -9.23 -4.40
N VAL A 108 -8.84 -9.14 -4.27
CA VAL A 108 -8.12 -9.65 -3.09
C VAL A 108 -8.44 -8.84 -1.83
N ALA A 109 -8.62 -7.52 -1.95
CA ALA A 109 -9.06 -6.66 -0.85
C ALA A 109 -10.46 -7.05 -0.37
N LEU A 110 -11.38 -7.34 -1.29
CA LEU A 110 -12.72 -7.84 -0.95
C LEU A 110 -12.63 -9.18 -0.19
N CYS A 111 -11.81 -10.13 -0.66
CA CYS A 111 -11.58 -11.39 0.03
C CYS A 111 -11.01 -11.18 1.44
N ALA A 112 -10.12 -10.20 1.63
CA ALA A 112 -9.57 -9.87 2.95
C ALA A 112 -10.61 -9.28 3.91
N ALA A 113 -11.74 -8.75 3.42
CA ALA A 113 -12.84 -8.25 4.24
C ALA A 113 -13.86 -9.33 4.63
N LEU A 114 -13.84 -10.52 4.01
CA LEU A 114 -14.73 -11.65 4.35
C LEU A 114 -14.74 -12.05 5.84
N PRO A 115 -13.61 -12.18 6.55
CA PRO A 115 -13.62 -12.57 7.97
C PRO A 115 -14.34 -11.54 8.87
N LEU A 116 -14.29 -10.24 8.52
CA LEU A 116 -15.10 -9.23 9.21
C LEU A 116 -16.59 -9.49 8.99
N LEU A 117 -16.98 -9.83 7.76
CA LEU A 117 -18.37 -10.15 7.40
C LEU A 117 -18.88 -11.37 8.18
N GLU A 118 -18.09 -12.43 8.30
CA GLU A 118 -18.42 -13.62 9.08
C GLU A 118 -18.60 -13.30 10.57
N THR A 119 -17.73 -12.45 11.12
CA THR A 119 -17.82 -12.00 12.51
C THR A 119 -19.12 -11.23 12.76
N VAL A 120 -19.47 -10.31 11.87
CA VAL A 120 -20.73 -9.55 11.95
C VAL A 120 -21.94 -10.47 11.82
N LEU A 121 -21.93 -11.40 10.88
CA LEU A 121 -23.02 -12.35 10.67
C LEU A 121 -23.25 -13.20 11.92
N THR A 122 -22.18 -13.68 12.55
CA THR A 122 -22.24 -14.51 13.77
C THR A 122 -22.78 -13.71 14.97
N MET A 123 -22.42 -12.44 15.10
CA MET A 123 -23.01 -11.57 16.14
C MET A 123 -24.51 -11.37 15.94
N VAL A 124 -24.95 -11.14 14.69
CA VAL A 124 -26.38 -10.94 14.38
C VAL A 124 -27.18 -12.21 14.62
N THR A 125 -26.68 -13.37 14.21
CA THR A 125 -27.39 -14.65 14.43
C THR A 125 -27.36 -15.10 15.89
N GLY A 126 -26.33 -14.74 16.67
CA GLY A 126 -26.28 -15.03 18.11
C GLY A 126 -27.24 -14.18 18.96
N LEU A 127 -27.84 -13.12 18.38
CA LEU A 127 -28.85 -12.27 19.03
C LEU A 127 -30.30 -12.70 18.71
N LEU A 128 -30.49 -13.62 17.77
CA LEU A 128 -31.78 -14.23 17.38
C LEU A 128 -32.02 -15.53 18.15
#